data_AF-A0A7Z9XS79-F1
#
_entry.id   AF-A0A7Z9XS79-F1
#
_cell.length_a   1.000
_cell.length_b   1.000
_cell.length_c   1.000
_cell.angle_alpha   90.00
_cell.angle_beta   90.00
_cell.angle_gamma   90.00
#
_symmetry.space_group_name_H-M   'P 1'
#
loop_
_entity.id
_entity.type
_entity.pdbx_description
1 polymer ?
#
loop_
_entity_poly.entity_id
_entity_poly.type
_entity_poly.pdbx_seq_one_letter_code
_entity_poly.pdbx_strand_id
1 'polypeptide(L)'
;MNLKALIFDVDGTLAETEEIHRKAFNRAFAEAGLDWRWSRERYRELLAISGGKERIRLYIEQEHQDFLQRPNLQEWIAGLHKNKTAIYADIIAAGEVELRPGVERLIREARQAGLKLAIATTTSMSNIVALFDATLGREALDWFDAIGGAEQAPNKKP
;
A
#
# COMPACT_ATOMS: atom_id res chain seq x y z
N MET A 1 -10.64 -32.04 -3.53
CA MET A 1 -11.17 -30.68 -3.31
C MET A 1 -10.83 -29.86 -4.54
N ASN A 2 -11.80 -29.21 -5.19
CA ASN A 2 -11.52 -28.31 -6.31
C ASN A 2 -11.34 -26.88 -5.79
N LEU A 3 -10.25 -26.23 -6.21
CA LEU A 3 -9.99 -24.81 -5.95
C LEU A 3 -11.20 -23.97 -6.39
N LYS A 4 -11.60 -23.00 -5.56
CA LYS A 4 -12.80 -22.15 -5.81
C LYS A 4 -12.47 -20.68 -5.98
N ALA A 5 -11.40 -20.21 -5.35
CA ALA A 5 -11.04 -18.81 -5.36
C ALA A 5 -9.52 -18.62 -5.25
N LEU A 6 -9.05 -17.47 -5.73
CA LEU A 6 -7.71 -16.93 -5.46
C LEU A 6 -7.85 -15.59 -4.74
N ILE A 7 -7.14 -15.44 -3.63
CA ILE A 7 -7.08 -14.20 -2.84
C ILE A 7 -5.67 -13.65 -2.97
N PHE A 8 -5.53 -12.46 -3.54
CA PHE A 8 -4.26 -11.80 -3.78
C PHE A 8 -4.00 -10.74 -2.71
N ASP A 9 -2.78 -10.70 -2.19
CA ASP A 9 -2.26 -9.47 -1.59
C ASP A 9 -1.80 -8.53 -2.71
N VAL A 10 -1.52 -7.27 -2.39
CA VAL A 10 -1.11 -6.23 -3.35
C VAL A 10 0.39 -5.98 -3.28
N ASP A 11 0.85 -5.33 -2.21
CA ASP A 11 2.24 -4.92 -2.07
C ASP A 11 3.17 -6.14 -1.93
N GLY A 12 4.21 -6.20 -2.75
CA GLY A 12 5.13 -7.33 -2.85
C GLY A 12 4.52 -8.60 -3.47
N THR A 13 3.25 -8.60 -3.85
CA THR A 13 2.54 -9.77 -4.42
C THR A 13 2.05 -9.54 -5.84
N LEU A 14 1.26 -8.50 -6.09
CA LEU A 14 0.90 -8.10 -7.45
C LEU A 14 2.07 -7.37 -8.12
N ALA A 15 2.75 -6.49 -7.39
CA ALA A 15 3.87 -5.69 -7.88
C ALA A 15 4.89 -5.44 -6.75
N GLU A 16 6.14 -5.14 -7.12
CA GLU A 16 7.18 -4.73 -6.16
C GLU A 16 7.07 -3.23 -5.88
N THR A 17 6.29 -2.86 -4.86
CA THR A 17 5.86 -1.47 -4.60
C THR A 17 6.51 -0.86 -3.35
N GLU A 18 7.28 -1.62 -2.57
CA GLU A 18 7.77 -1.15 -1.28
C GLU A 18 8.77 0.01 -1.39
N GLU A 19 9.64 -0.02 -2.40
CA GLU A 19 10.54 1.10 -2.67
C GLU A 19 9.79 2.38 -3.06
N ILE A 20 8.62 2.25 -3.71
CA ILE A 20 7.79 3.37 -4.12
C ILE A 20 7.10 3.96 -2.89
N HIS A 21 6.57 3.11 -2.01
CA HIS A 21 6.06 3.56 -0.71
C HIS A 21 7.13 4.29 0.09
N ARG A 22 8.36 3.76 0.18
CA ARG A 22 9.46 4.41 0.88
C ARG A 22 9.82 5.77 0.29
N LYS A 23 9.90 5.87 -1.05
CA LYS A 23 10.11 7.15 -1.76
C LYS A 23 8.99 8.15 -1.44
N ALA A 24 7.73 7.70 -1.46
CA ALA A 24 6.57 8.53 -1.17
C ALA A 24 6.54 9.02 0.29
N PHE A 25 6.90 8.18 1.26
CA PHE A 25 7.05 8.59 2.66
C PHE A 25 8.12 9.69 2.81
N ASN A 26 9.32 9.46 2.27
CA ASN A 26 10.41 10.43 2.36
C ASN A 26 10.05 11.78 1.72
N ARG A 27 9.34 11.76 0.58
CA ARG A 27 8.87 13.00 -0.06
C ARG A 27 7.79 13.69 0.78
N ALA A 28 6.84 12.94 1.34
CA ALA A 28 5.83 13.50 2.24
C ALA A 28 6.43 14.12 3.51
N PHE A 29 7.50 13.54 4.06
CA PHE A 29 8.23 14.11 5.19
C PHE A 29 8.88 15.44 4.81
N ALA A 30 9.58 15.47 3.67
CA ALA A 30 10.22 16.69 3.18
C ALA A 30 9.19 17.80 2.89
N GLU A 31 8.05 17.49 2.27
CA GLU A 31 6.95 18.44 2.02
C GLU A 31 6.29 18.93 3.32
N ALA A 32 6.32 18.14 4.39
CA ALA A 32 5.87 18.53 5.72
C ALA A 32 6.92 19.33 6.52
N GLY A 33 8.09 19.62 5.94
CA GLY A 33 9.18 20.34 6.59
C GLY A 33 9.93 19.51 7.63
N LEU A 34 9.83 18.19 7.59
CA LEU A 34 10.53 17.27 8.49
C LEU A 34 11.87 16.88 7.86
N ASP A 35 12.89 16.73 8.71
CA ASP A 35 14.21 16.21 8.33
C ASP A 35 14.27 14.66 8.33
N TRP A 36 13.11 14.02 8.51
CA TRP A 36 12.99 12.56 8.58
C TRP A 36 13.32 11.91 7.24
N ARG A 37 14.12 10.83 7.31
CA ARG A 37 14.46 10.04 6.13
C ARG A 37 14.58 8.56 6.47
N TRP A 38 13.71 7.76 5.88
CA TRP A 38 13.79 6.31 5.97
C TRP A 38 14.71 5.74 4.88
N SER A 39 15.86 5.23 5.33
CA SER A 39 16.74 4.37 4.52
C SER A 39 16.04 3.04 4.20
N ARG A 40 16.64 2.22 3.33
CA ARG A 40 16.10 0.90 3.01
C ARG A 40 16.12 -0.02 4.22
N GLU A 41 17.21 0.05 4.98
CA GLU A 41 17.44 -0.72 6.20
C GLU A 41 16.37 -0.37 7.23
N ARG A 42 16.17 0.94 7.47
CA ARG A 42 15.18 1.40 8.43
C ARG A 42 13.76 1.09 8.00
N TYR A 43 13.46 1.26 6.71
CA TYR A 43 12.14 0.94 6.19
C TYR A 43 11.83 -0.56 6.33
N ARG A 44 12.81 -1.45 6.12
CA ARG A 44 12.65 -2.89 6.35
C ARG A 44 12.26 -3.23 7.79
N GLU A 45 12.86 -2.57 8.78
CA GLU A 45 12.47 -2.74 10.18
C GLU A 45 11.04 -2.25 10.43
N LEU A 46 10.70 -1.10 9.87
CA LEU A 46 9.37 -0.50 9.96
C LEU A 46 8.30 -1.33 9.22
N LEU A 47 8.65 -2.17 8.25
CA LEU A 47 7.72 -3.10 7.59
C LEU A 47 7.17 -4.18 8.52
N ALA A 48 7.77 -4.38 9.71
CA ALA A 48 7.26 -5.31 10.71
C ALA A 48 5.86 -4.93 11.25
N ILE A 49 5.48 -3.65 11.18
CA ILE A 49 4.13 -3.19 11.51
C ILE A 49 3.33 -2.93 10.23
N SER A 50 2.12 -3.46 10.12
CA SER A 50 1.24 -3.22 8.98
C SER A 50 0.56 -1.86 9.04
N GLY A 51 0.40 -1.22 7.89
CA GLY A 51 -0.31 0.06 7.75
C GLY A 51 0.61 1.28 7.87
N GLY A 52 0.45 2.23 6.95
CA GLY A 52 1.34 3.39 6.88
C GLY A 52 1.16 4.39 8.02
N LYS A 53 -0.05 4.52 8.58
CA LYS A 53 -0.31 5.40 9.73
C LYS A 53 0.33 4.84 11.00
N GLU A 54 0.16 3.55 11.23
CA GLU A 54 0.75 2.80 12.34
C GLU A 54 2.28 2.84 12.25
N ARG A 55 2.84 2.74 11.04
CA ARG A 55 4.28 2.88 10.80
C ARG A 55 4.83 4.26 11.14
N ILE A 56 4.13 5.34 10.76
CA ILE A 56 4.50 6.70 11.15
C ILE A 56 4.44 6.84 12.67
N ARG A 57 3.39 6.33 13.31
CA ARG A 57 3.22 6.37 14.76
C ARG A 57 4.36 5.68 15.49
N LEU A 58 4.73 4.46 15.07
CA LEU A 58 5.84 3.69 15.63
C LEU A 58 7.17 4.45 15.50
N TYR A 59 7.41 5.05 14.33
CA TYR A 59 8.62 5.84 14.09
C TYR A 59 8.73 7.03 15.06
N ILE A 60 7.61 7.72 15.30
CA ILE A 60 7.53 8.82 16.28
C ILE A 60 7.82 8.32 17.70
N GLU A 61 7.22 7.20 18.11
CA GLU A 61 7.42 6.62 19.44
C GLU A 61 8.87 6.19 19.70
N GLN A 62 9.59 5.78 18.64
CA GLN A 62 10.97 5.29 18.73
C GLN A 62 12.02 6.41 18.65
N GLU A 63 11.82 7.40 17.78
CA GLU A 63 12.87 8.37 17.42
C GLU A 63 12.51 9.84 17.67
N HIS A 64 11.22 10.16 17.82
CA HIS A 64 10.73 11.54 17.92
C HIS A 64 9.71 11.68 19.05
N GLN A 65 10.06 11.22 20.25
CA GLN A 65 9.13 11.16 21.39
C GLN A 65 8.54 12.54 21.75
N ASP A 66 9.29 13.61 21.52
CA ASP A 66 8.86 15.00 21.70
C ASP A 66 7.60 15.31 20.87
N PHE A 67 7.51 14.70 19.68
CA PHE A 67 6.39 14.84 18.74
C PHE A 67 5.11 14.19 19.27
N LEU A 68 5.20 13.30 20.28
CA LEU A 68 4.04 12.70 20.94
C LEU A 68 3.18 13.74 21.66
N GLN A 69 3.76 14.87 22.06
CA GLN A 69 3.04 15.98 22.72
C GLN A 69 2.30 16.88 21.73
N ARG A 70 2.40 16.62 20.43
CA ARG A 70 1.72 17.41 19.41
C ARG A 70 0.19 17.35 19.61
N PRO A 71 -0.51 18.50 19.63
CA PRO A 71 -1.97 18.49 19.62
C PRO A 71 -2.48 17.87 18.31
N ASN A 72 -3.55 17.08 18.40
CA ASN A 72 -4.17 16.42 17.24
C ASN A 72 -3.19 15.52 16.46
N LEU A 73 -2.33 14.79 17.17
CA LEU A 73 -1.31 13.94 16.56
C LEU A 73 -1.91 12.87 15.64
N GLN A 74 -3.06 12.29 16.01
CA GLN A 74 -3.71 11.27 15.17
C GLN A 74 -4.18 11.86 13.84
N GLU A 75 -4.82 13.03 13.87
CA GLU A 75 -5.26 13.77 12.69
C GLU A 75 -4.07 14.20 11.83
N TRP A 76 -2.97 14.62 12.46
CA TRP A 76 -1.75 14.99 11.75
C TRP A 76 -1.12 13.79 11.04
N ILE A 77 -1.01 12.63 11.71
CA ILE A 77 -0.52 11.39 11.09
C ILE A 77 -1.42 10.98 9.92
N ALA A 78 -2.75 11.10 10.07
CA ALA A 78 -3.69 10.81 9.00
C ALA A 78 -3.51 11.76 7.80
N GLY A 79 -3.29 13.05 8.05
CA GLY A 79 -2.99 14.05 7.02
C GLY A 79 -1.68 13.77 6.28
N LEU A 80 -0.61 13.45 7.02
CA LEU A 80 0.69 13.10 6.45
C LEU A 80 0.58 11.84 5.58
N HIS A 81 -0.11 10.81 6.08
CA HIS A 81 -0.34 9.59 5.31
C HIS A 81 -1.18 9.84 4.06
N LYS A 82 -2.21 10.70 4.14
CA LYS A 82 -3.00 11.10 2.97
C LYS A 82 -2.14 11.79 1.90
N ASN A 83 -1.24 12.69 2.30
CA ASN A 83 -0.30 13.32 1.37
C ASN A 83 0.63 12.29 0.74
N LYS A 84 1.22 11.39 1.55
CA LYS A 84 2.04 10.27 1.06
C LYS A 84 1.29 9.40 0.05
N THR A 85 0.01 9.13 0.28
CA THR A 85 -0.84 8.35 -0.64
C THR A 85 -1.03 9.05 -1.99
N ALA A 86 -1.21 10.37 -2.00
CA ALA A 86 -1.28 11.15 -3.24
C ALA A 86 0.05 11.10 -4.01
N ILE A 87 1.17 11.33 -3.31
CA ILE A 87 2.51 11.24 -3.89
C ILE A 87 2.79 9.84 -4.45
N TYR A 88 2.36 8.79 -3.75
CA TYR A 88 2.48 7.41 -4.26
C TYR A 88 1.74 7.27 -5.59
N ALA A 89 0.49 7.72 -5.67
CA ALA A 89 -0.28 7.65 -6.92
C ALA A 89 0.42 8.41 -8.06
N ASP A 90 1.00 9.58 -7.79
CA ASP A 90 1.76 10.33 -8.80
C ASP A 90 3.00 9.58 -9.29
N ILE A 91 3.75 8.91 -8.39
CA ILE A 91 4.92 8.11 -8.77
C ILE A 91 4.50 6.89 -9.60
N ILE A 92 3.41 6.22 -9.22
CA ILE A 92 2.87 5.08 -9.97
C ILE A 92 2.44 5.53 -11.37
N ALA A 93 1.70 6.64 -11.48
CA ALA A 93 1.21 7.18 -12.74
C ALA A 93 2.34 7.66 -13.68
N ALA A 94 3.51 8.00 -13.14
CA ALA A 94 4.69 8.35 -13.92
C ALA A 94 5.36 7.16 -14.65
N GLY A 95 4.90 5.93 -14.42
CA GLY A 95 5.07 4.83 -15.38
C GLY A 95 6.23 3.86 -15.16
N GLU A 96 6.60 3.55 -13.91
CA GLU A 96 7.69 2.60 -13.59
C GLU A 96 7.24 1.33 -12.85
N VAL A 97 5.94 1.01 -12.83
CA VAL A 97 5.45 -0.18 -12.10
C VAL A 97 4.94 -1.25 -13.03
N GLU A 98 5.56 -2.41 -12.91
CA GLU A 98 5.13 -3.63 -13.58
C GLU A 98 4.58 -4.62 -12.55
N LEU A 99 3.63 -5.44 -13.01
CA LEU A 99 3.22 -6.61 -12.24
C LEU A 99 4.37 -7.61 -12.13
N ARG A 100 4.40 -8.35 -11.02
CA ARG A 100 5.35 -9.45 -10.85
C ARG A 100 5.15 -10.50 -11.96
N PRO A 101 6.23 -11.17 -12.41
CA PRO A 101 6.14 -12.18 -13.45
C PRO A 101 5.07 -13.23 -13.15
N GLY A 102 4.16 -13.42 -14.11
CA GLY A 102 3.09 -14.41 -14.03
C GLY A 102 1.81 -13.98 -13.30
N VAL A 103 1.77 -12.81 -12.64
CA VAL A 103 0.56 -12.31 -11.96
C VAL A 103 -0.58 -12.09 -12.96
N GLU A 104 -0.33 -11.34 -14.04
CA GLU A 104 -1.35 -11.11 -15.06
C GLU A 104 -1.85 -12.42 -15.68
N ARG A 105 -0.91 -13.30 -16.06
CA ARG A 105 -1.23 -14.62 -16.62
C ARG A 105 -2.13 -15.40 -15.66
N LEU A 106 -1.77 -15.48 -14.38
CA LEU A 106 -2.52 -16.23 -13.37
C LEU A 106 -3.93 -15.65 -13.16
N ILE A 107 -4.07 -14.32 -13.08
CA ILE A 107 -5.37 -13.65 -12.97
C ILE A 107 -6.25 -14.03 -14.17
N ARG A 108 -5.72 -13.95 -15.39
CA ARG A 108 -6.47 -14.27 -16.61
C ARG A 108 -6.87 -15.76 -16.68
N GLU A 109 -5.95 -16.67 -16.39
CA GLU A 109 -6.21 -18.12 -16.34
C GLU A 109 -7.28 -18.46 -15.30
N ALA A 110 -7.19 -17.87 -14.10
CA ALA A 110 -8.17 -18.10 -13.04
C ALA A 110 -9.58 -17.66 -13.44
N ARG A 111 -9.71 -16.50 -14.12
CA ARG A 111 -10.98 -16.04 -14.67
C ARG A 111 -11.53 -16.98 -15.73
N GLN A 112 -10.68 -17.42 -16.66
CA GLN A 112 -11.08 -18.38 -17.71
C GLN A 112 -11.56 -19.71 -17.12
N ALA A 113 -10.96 -20.13 -16.01
CA ALA A 113 -11.36 -21.32 -15.26
C ALA A 113 -12.62 -21.13 -14.38
N GLY A 114 -13.21 -19.93 -14.35
CA GLY A 114 -14.39 -19.62 -13.54
C GLY A 114 -14.12 -19.55 -12.04
N LEU A 115 -12.86 -19.35 -11.62
CA LEU A 115 -12.52 -19.13 -10.22
C LEU A 115 -12.92 -17.73 -9.77
N LYS A 116 -13.30 -17.62 -8.50
CA LYS A 116 -13.55 -16.34 -7.84
C LYS A 116 -12.24 -15.63 -7.53
N LEU A 117 -12.20 -14.32 -7.71
CA LEU A 117 -11.01 -13.51 -7.44
C LEU A 117 -11.29 -12.53 -6.30
N ALA A 118 -10.33 -12.38 -5.40
CA ALA A 118 -10.41 -11.35 -4.36
C ALA A 118 -9.06 -10.70 -4.08
N ILE A 119 -9.09 -9.47 -3.56
CA ILE A 119 -7.93 -8.78 -3.00
C ILE A 119 -8.09 -8.69 -1.49
N ALA A 120 -7.04 -9.00 -0.75
CA ALA A 120 -6.96 -8.83 0.70
C ALA A 120 -5.61 -8.22 1.09
N THR A 121 -5.61 -6.93 1.45
CA THR A 121 -4.38 -6.14 1.63
C THR A 121 -4.49 -5.13 2.77
N THR A 122 -3.35 -4.66 3.27
CA THR A 122 -3.27 -3.58 4.26
C THR A 122 -3.05 -2.21 3.63
N THR A 123 -2.94 -2.14 2.30
CA THR A 123 -2.85 -0.89 1.54
C THR A 123 -4.22 -0.24 1.34
N SER A 124 -4.24 1.06 1.06
CA SER A 124 -5.50 1.81 0.87
C SER A 124 -6.14 1.52 -0.48
N MET A 125 -7.47 1.63 -0.58
CA MET A 125 -8.19 1.47 -1.85
C MET A 125 -7.62 2.34 -2.98
N SER A 126 -7.21 3.57 -2.66
CA SER A 126 -6.58 4.49 -3.62
C SER A 126 -5.28 3.94 -4.23
N ASN A 127 -4.48 3.21 -3.45
CA ASN A 127 -3.22 2.61 -3.95
C ASN A 127 -3.54 1.43 -4.89
N ILE A 128 -4.57 0.65 -4.57
CA ILE A 128 -5.07 -0.43 -5.43
C ILE A 128 -5.49 0.13 -6.79
N VAL A 129 -6.32 1.17 -6.78
CA VAL A 129 -6.78 1.84 -8.02
C VAL A 129 -5.60 2.37 -8.83
N ALA A 130 -4.66 3.07 -8.20
CA ALA A 130 -3.48 3.60 -8.88
C ALA A 130 -2.61 2.50 -9.52
N LEU A 131 -2.39 1.39 -8.81
CA LEU A 131 -1.65 0.25 -9.35
C LEU A 131 -2.37 -0.36 -10.56
N PHE A 132 -3.68 -0.54 -10.48
CA PHE A 132 -4.48 -1.11 -11.56
C PHE A 132 -4.52 -0.19 -12.78
N ASP A 133 -4.73 1.11 -12.59
CA ASP A 133 -4.67 2.13 -13.65
C ASP A 133 -3.34 2.08 -14.41
N ALA A 134 -2.22 1.86 -13.70
CA ALA A 134 -0.88 1.81 -14.29
C ALA A 134 -0.51 0.44 -14.89
N THR A 135 -1.29 -0.62 -14.64
CA THR A 135 -0.92 -1.99 -15.05
C THR A 135 -2.00 -2.65 -15.91
N LEU A 136 -3.03 -3.26 -15.29
CA LEU A 136 -4.06 -4.05 -15.97
C LEU A 136 -5.21 -3.21 -16.56
N GLY A 137 -5.23 -1.91 -16.28
CA GLY A 137 -6.35 -1.03 -16.55
C GLY A 137 -7.35 -1.00 -15.38
N ARG A 138 -8.05 0.13 -15.23
CA ARG A 138 -9.03 0.34 -14.15
C ARG A 138 -10.13 -0.72 -14.15
N GLU A 139 -10.56 -1.10 -15.35
CA GLU A 139 -11.60 -2.10 -15.60
C GLU A 139 -11.24 -3.49 -15.07
N ALA A 140 -9.97 -3.75 -14.79
CA ALA A 140 -9.55 -5.00 -14.18
C ALA A 140 -9.97 -5.12 -12.71
N LEU A 141 -10.34 -4.03 -12.05
CA LEU A 141 -10.95 -4.08 -10.71
C LEU A 141 -12.28 -4.84 -10.73
N ASP A 142 -13.06 -4.73 -11.81
CA ASP A 142 -14.34 -5.44 -11.98
C ASP A 142 -14.15 -6.95 -12.17
N TRP A 143 -12.91 -7.42 -12.28
CA TRP A 143 -12.60 -8.85 -12.34
C TRP A 143 -12.59 -9.51 -10.96
N PHE A 144 -12.56 -8.72 -9.89
CA PHE A 144 -12.50 -9.19 -8.51
C PHE A 144 -13.89 -9.17 -7.87
N ASP A 145 -14.34 -10.32 -7.38
CA ASP A 145 -15.62 -10.47 -6.68
C ASP A 145 -15.61 -9.77 -5.31
N ALA A 146 -14.43 -9.53 -4.72
CA ALA A 146 -14.27 -8.80 -3.48
C ALA A 146 -12.92 -8.08 -3.39
N ILE A 147 -12.91 -6.87 -2.84
CA ILE A 147 -11.69 -6.10 -2.56
C ILE A 147 -11.74 -5.61 -1.10
N GLY A 148 -10.84 -6.13 -0.26
CA GLY A 148 -10.63 -5.70 1.12
C GLY A 148 -9.27 -5.02 1.27
N GLY A 149 -9.27 -3.71 1.50
CA GLY A 149 -8.09 -2.90 1.80
C GLY A 149 -8.07 -2.40 3.25
N ALA A 150 -7.23 -1.40 3.50
CA ALA A 150 -6.99 -0.83 4.84
C ALA A 150 -8.25 -0.28 5.53
N GLU A 151 -9.21 0.22 4.75
CA GLU A 151 -10.42 0.86 5.26
C GLU A 151 -11.50 -0.15 5.70
N GLN A 152 -11.47 -1.38 5.19
CA GLN A 152 -12.50 -2.39 5.42
C GLN A 152 -12.23 -3.27 6.66
N ALA A 153 -11.03 -3.23 7.24
CA ALA A 153 -10.65 -4.07 8.37
C ALA A 153 -10.08 -3.23 9.54
N PRO A 154 -10.74 -3.21 10.73
CA PRO A 154 -10.25 -2.45 11.89
C PRO A 154 -8.93 -3.01 12.43
N ASN A 155 -8.74 -4.33 12.35
CA ASN A 155 -7.48 -5.02 12.65
C ASN A 155 -6.78 -5.35 11.33
N LYS A 156 -5.56 -4.84 11.14
CA LYS A 156 -4.71 -5.11 9.97
C LYS A 156 -3.91 -6.38 10.20
N LYS A 157 -3.41 -7.00 9.11
CA LYS A 157 -2.57 -8.20 9.15
C LYS A 157 -1.43 -8.07 10.18
N PRO A 158 -1.17 -9.09 11.02
CA PRO A 158 -1.92 -10.35 11.15
C PRO A 158 -3.33 -10.14 11.73
#